data_AF-A0A9E1L806-F1
#
_entry.id   AF-A0A9E1L806-F1
#
_cell.length_a   1.000
_cell.length_b   1.000
_cell.length_c   1.000
_cell.angle_alpha   90.00
_cell.angle_beta   90.00
_cell.angle_gamma   90.00
#
_symmetry.space_group_name_H-M   'P 1'
#
loop_
_entity.id
_entity.type
_entity.pdbx_description
1 polymer ?
#
loop_
_entity_poly.entity_id
_entity_poly.type
_entity_poly.pdbx_seq_one_letter_code
_entity_poly.pdbx_strand_id
1 'polypeptide(L)'
;MPDQSLLETFESPTKTPFLIEHINEEFTSVCPVTGHPDFGIITLRYEPGNCCVELKSLKLYFQSFRNEGIYYEAVTNQIRDDLVACMNPNWLQVKTSWKGRGGIRSNITASFGDEHSPSNI
;
A
#
# COMPACT_ATOMS: atom_id res chain seq x y z
N MET A 1 7.35 -9.37 -11.37
CA MET A 1 6.29 -9.07 -10.39
C MET A 1 6.96 -8.46 -9.16
N PRO A 2 6.31 -7.52 -8.47
CA PRO A 2 6.82 -6.96 -7.21
C PRO A 2 7.12 -8.08 -6.20
N ASP A 3 8.20 -7.90 -5.44
CA ASP A 3 8.77 -8.97 -4.62
C ASP A 3 8.22 -8.92 -3.19
N GLN A 4 7.17 -9.70 -2.94
CA GLN A 4 6.55 -9.83 -1.61
C GLN A 4 7.53 -10.34 -0.54
N SER A 5 8.57 -11.09 -0.92
CA SER A 5 9.54 -11.67 0.04
C SER A 5 10.41 -10.61 0.73
N LEU A 6 10.40 -9.37 0.21
CA LEU A 6 11.07 -8.22 0.82
C LEU A 6 10.35 -7.69 2.07
N LEU A 7 9.08 -8.05 2.28
CA LEU A 7 8.30 -7.54 3.41
C LEU A 7 8.70 -8.24 4.71
N GLU A 8 9.01 -7.44 5.72
CA GLU A 8 9.30 -7.88 7.08
C GLU A 8 8.28 -7.25 8.05
N THR A 9 8.02 -7.94 9.15
CA THR A 9 7.13 -7.46 10.21
C THR A 9 7.80 -7.51 11.57
N PHE A 10 7.36 -6.66 12.50
CA PHE A 10 7.72 -6.73 13.91
C PHE A 10 6.48 -6.83 14.78
N GLU A 11 6.63 -7.36 15.99
CA GLU A 11 5.52 -7.55 16.93
C GLU A 11 4.87 -6.21 17.31
N SER A 12 3.54 -6.17 17.36
CA SER A 12 2.81 -4.97 17.77
C SER A 12 3.25 -4.57 19.20
N PRO A 13 3.62 -3.30 19.44
CA PRO A 13 4.14 -2.87 20.74
C PRO A 13 3.06 -2.79 21.84
N THR A 14 1.78 -2.91 21.46
CA THR A 14 0.64 -2.82 22.37
C THR A 14 -0.51 -3.71 21.90
N LYS A 15 -1.39 -4.07 22.84
CA LYS A 15 -2.63 -4.83 22.58
C LYS A 15 -3.85 -3.92 22.41
N THR A 16 -3.75 -2.64 22.77
CA THR A 16 -4.84 -1.68 22.60
C THR A 16 -4.95 -1.31 21.12
N PRO A 17 -6.16 -1.27 20.51
CA PRO A 17 -6.33 -0.88 19.11
C PRO A 17 -5.76 0.51 18.81
N PHE A 18 -5.11 0.65 17.66
CA PHE A 18 -4.57 1.91 17.16
C PHE A 18 -4.48 1.90 15.63
N LEU A 19 -4.50 3.09 15.03
CA LEU A 19 -4.41 3.25 13.59
C LEU A 19 -3.03 3.77 13.20
N ILE A 20 -2.43 3.16 12.18
CA ILE A 20 -1.19 3.63 11.57
C ILE A 20 -1.51 4.19 10.18
N GLU A 21 -0.93 5.35 9.84
CA GLU A 21 -0.88 5.88 8.47
C GLU A 21 0.58 6.02 8.02
N HIS A 22 0.89 5.44 6.86
CA HIS A 22 2.15 5.61 6.16
C HIS A 22 1.89 6.27 4.80
N ILE A 23 2.63 7.34 4.50
CA ILE A 23 2.55 8.06 3.24
C ILE A 23 3.90 7.92 2.54
N ASN A 24 3.90 7.30 1.36
CA ASN A 24 5.07 7.22 0.49
C ASN A 24 4.85 8.14 -0.73
N GLU A 25 5.65 9.20 -0.82
CA GLU A 25 5.55 10.21 -1.88
C GLU A 25 6.45 9.93 -3.10
N GLU A 26 7.17 8.81 -3.07
CA GLU A 26 8.24 8.47 -4.02
C GLU A 26 7.88 7.26 -4.91
N PHE A 27 6.63 6.79 -4.86
CA PHE A 27 6.22 5.59 -5.57
C PHE A 27 6.23 5.80 -7.09
N THR A 28 6.76 4.80 -7.80
CA THR A 28 6.76 4.79 -9.26
C THR A 28 6.69 3.36 -9.81
N SER A 29 6.10 3.24 -10.99
CA SER A 29 6.03 2.02 -11.81
C SER A 29 6.04 2.38 -13.29
N VAL A 30 5.80 1.44 -14.19
CA VAL A 30 5.81 1.67 -15.64
C VAL A 30 4.43 1.38 -16.23
N CYS A 31 4.00 2.21 -17.18
CA CYS A 31 2.79 1.96 -17.97
C CYS A 31 2.99 0.70 -18.84
N PRO A 32 2.15 -0.35 -18.70
CA PRO A 32 2.33 -1.61 -19.43
C PRO A 32 2.22 -1.47 -20.95
N VAL A 33 1.55 -0.41 -21.44
CA VAL A 33 1.34 -0.18 -22.87
C VAL A 33 2.47 0.64 -23.49
N THR A 34 2.91 1.70 -22.81
CA THR A 34 3.79 2.71 -23.41
C THR A 34 5.21 2.69 -22.88
N GLY A 35 5.49 1.97 -21.78
CA GLY A 35 6.81 1.95 -21.15
C GLY A 35 7.19 3.24 -20.41
N HIS A 36 6.32 4.26 -20.40
CA HIS A 36 6.59 5.51 -19.68
C HIS A 36 6.44 5.31 -18.17
N PRO A 37 7.26 6.00 -17.36
CA PRO A 37 7.11 5.95 -15.92
C PRO A 37 5.78 6.58 -15.49
N ASP A 38 5.21 5.97 -14.46
CA ASP A 38 4.07 6.45 -13.68
C ASP A 38 4.56 6.82 -12.28
N PHE A 39 4.04 7.93 -11.76
CA PHE A 39 4.37 8.42 -10.42
C PHE A 39 3.10 8.56 -9.62
N GLY A 40 3.15 8.14 -8.36
CA GLY A 40 2.02 8.23 -7.46
C GLY A 40 2.45 8.39 -6.00
N ILE A 41 1.47 8.69 -5.17
CA ILE A 41 1.59 8.68 -3.71
C ILE A 41 0.82 7.47 -3.21
N ILE A 42 1.45 6.65 -2.37
CA ILE A 42 0.76 5.59 -1.63
C ILE A 42 0.42 6.10 -0.24
N THR A 43 -0.85 5.99 0.14
CA THR A 43 -1.32 6.11 1.52
C THR A 43 -1.75 4.73 1.99
N LEU A 44 -1.00 4.15 2.92
CA LEU A 44 -1.33 2.90 3.61
C LEU A 44 -1.88 3.24 4.99
N ARG A 45 -3.11 2.84 5.28
CA ARG A 45 -3.71 2.91 6.61
C ARG A 45 -4.02 1.51 7.10
N TYR A 46 -3.72 1.19 8.35
CA TYR A 46 -4.09 -0.11 8.90
C TYR A 46 -4.21 -0.08 10.42
N GLU A 47 -5.08 -0.96 10.92
CA GLU A 47 -5.08 -1.41 12.30
C GLU A 47 -4.36 -2.76 12.36
N PRO A 48 -3.20 -2.85 13.04
CA PRO A 48 -2.44 -4.09 13.11
C PRO A 48 -3.22 -5.17 13.87
N GLY A 49 -3.01 -6.43 13.46
CA GLY A 49 -3.35 -7.59 14.27
C GLY A 49 -2.26 -7.81 15.32
N ASN A 50 -1.43 -8.82 15.11
CA ASN A 50 -0.31 -9.12 16.01
C ASN A 50 1.01 -8.43 15.63
N CYS A 51 1.12 -7.92 14.41
CA CYS A 51 2.36 -7.34 13.90
C CYS A 51 2.12 -6.07 13.07
N CYS A 52 3.18 -5.27 12.98
CA CYS A 52 3.28 -4.08 12.14
C CYS A 52 4.30 -4.33 11.02
N VAL A 53 4.13 -3.67 9.88
CA VAL A 53 5.12 -3.74 8.79
C VAL A 53 6.37 -2.92 9.14
N GLU A 54 7.56 -3.45 8.84
CA GLU A 54 8.82 -2.76 9.04
C GLU A 54 9.07 -1.76 7.90
N LEU A 55 9.41 -0.50 8.22
CA LEU A 55 9.43 0.61 7.26
C LEU A 55 10.50 0.48 6.16
N LYS A 56 11.70 -0.06 6.48
CA LYS A 56 12.74 -0.26 5.47
C LYS A 56 12.32 -1.33 4.46
N SER A 57 11.73 -2.42 4.93
CA SER A 57 11.20 -3.52 4.13
C SER A 57 10.07 -3.04 3.22
N LEU A 58 9.14 -2.23 3.75
CA LEU A 58 8.05 -1.62 3.00
C LEU A 58 8.57 -0.71 1.88
N LYS A 59 9.60 0.09 2.17
CA LYS A 59 10.27 0.93 1.16
C LYS A 59 10.87 0.08 0.04
N LEU A 60 11.59 -1.00 0.38
CA LEU A 60 12.21 -1.88 -0.62
C LEU A 60 11.14 -2.58 -1.47
N TYR A 61 10.05 -3.04 -0.85
CA TYR A 61 8.89 -3.59 -1.53
C TYR A 61 8.30 -2.58 -2.53
N PHE A 62 8.04 -1.34 -2.13
CA PHE A 62 7.57 -0.29 -3.05
C PHE A 62 8.55 0.01 -4.18
N GLN A 63 9.86 0.01 -3.91
CA GLN A 63 10.88 0.20 -4.93
C GLN A 63 10.93 -0.96 -5.95
N SER A 64 10.48 -2.16 -5.59
CA SER A 64 10.42 -3.31 -6.52
C SER A 64 9.45 -3.09 -7.68
N PHE A 65 8.48 -2.18 -7.56
CA PHE A 65 7.54 -1.82 -8.63
C PHE A 65 8.14 -0.92 -9.71
N ARG A 66 9.32 -0.31 -9.46
CA ARG A 66 9.86 0.80 -10.25
C ARG A 66 9.90 0.55 -11.76
N ASN A 67 10.24 -0.67 -12.16
CA ASN A 67 10.37 -1.04 -13.57
C ASN A 67 9.22 -1.93 -14.07
N GLU A 68 8.20 -2.16 -13.23
CA GLU A 68 7.13 -3.08 -13.56
C GLU A 68 6.03 -2.42 -14.38
N GLY A 69 5.71 -3.06 -15.50
CA GLY A 69 4.57 -2.73 -16.35
C GLY A 69 3.27 -3.16 -15.69
N ILE A 70 2.57 -2.25 -15.01
CA ILE A 70 1.39 -2.59 -14.21
C ILE A 70 0.35 -1.46 -14.19
N TYR A 71 -0.94 -1.81 -14.23
CA TYR A 71 -2.03 -0.85 -14.14
C TYR A 71 -2.23 -0.35 -12.70
N TYR A 72 -2.75 0.87 -12.54
CA TYR A 72 -2.95 1.51 -11.24
C TYR A 72 -3.82 0.69 -10.29
N GLU A 73 -4.87 0.09 -10.83
CA GLU A 73 -5.81 -0.78 -10.13
C GLU A 73 -5.10 -2.05 -9.63
N ALA A 74 -4.26 -2.63 -10.48
CA ALA A 74 -3.48 -3.82 -10.14
C ALA A 74 -2.42 -3.50 -9.07
N VAL A 75 -1.69 -2.38 -9.17
CA VAL A 75 -0.76 -1.92 -8.12
C VAL A 75 -1.46 -1.83 -6.77
N THR A 76 -2.63 -1.18 -6.74
CA THR A 76 -3.34 -0.92 -5.49
C THR A 76 -3.84 -2.21 -4.83
N ASN A 77 -4.40 -3.13 -5.62
CA ASN A 77 -4.88 -4.41 -5.10
C ASN A 77 -3.71 -5.33 -4.70
N GLN A 78 -2.64 -5.38 -5.49
CA GLN A 78 -1.45 -6.18 -5.18
C GLN A 78 -0.81 -5.75 -3.85
N ILE A 79 -0.64 -4.44 -3.63
CA ILE A 79 -0.11 -3.92 -2.36
C ILE A 79 -1.01 -4.31 -1.20
N ARG A 80 -2.35 -4.22 -1.36
CA ARG A 80 -3.29 -4.66 -0.32
C ARG A 80 -3.09 -6.15 -0.02
N ASP A 81 -3.10 -7.00 -1.05
CA ASP A 81 -3.08 -8.45 -0.89
C ASP A 81 -1.76 -8.93 -0.27
N ASP A 82 -0.63 -8.37 -0.70
CA ASP A 82 0.69 -8.71 -0.17
C ASP A 82 0.85 -8.32 1.30
N LEU A 83 0.37 -7.12 1.67
CA LEU A 83 0.42 -6.64 3.05
C LEU A 83 -0.56 -7.40 3.95
N VAL A 84 -1.77 -7.73 3.47
CA VAL A 84 -2.73 -8.55 4.21
C VAL A 84 -2.14 -9.93 4.49
N ALA A 85 -1.53 -10.57 3.49
CA ALA A 85 -0.91 -11.87 3.65
C ALA A 85 0.28 -11.84 4.63
N CYS A 86 1.05 -10.75 4.63
CA CYS A 86 2.21 -10.59 5.51
C CYS A 86 1.83 -10.25 6.97
N MET A 87 0.82 -9.39 7.15
CA MET A 87 0.52 -8.77 8.45
C MET A 87 -0.69 -9.36 9.18
N ASN A 88 -1.61 -10.01 8.43
CA ASN A 88 -2.93 -10.42 8.92
C ASN A 88 -3.61 -9.34 9.80
N PRO A 89 -3.82 -8.12 9.25
CA PRO A 89 -4.33 -6.97 10.00
C PRO A 89 -5.83 -7.13 10.33
N ASN A 90 -6.30 -6.43 11.36
CA ASN A 90 -7.74 -6.36 11.64
C ASN A 90 -8.48 -5.58 10.54
N TRP A 91 -7.84 -4.50 10.06
CA TRP A 91 -8.31 -3.68 8.95
C TRP A 91 -7.13 -3.05 8.22
N LEU A 92 -7.21 -2.93 6.90
CA LEU A 92 -6.19 -2.27 6.08
C LEU A 92 -6.81 -1.61 4.87
N GLN A 93 -6.32 -0.41 4.52
CA GLN A 93 -6.66 0.32 3.32
C GLN A 93 -5.39 0.80 2.62
N VAL A 94 -5.31 0.54 1.32
CA VAL A 94 -4.33 1.12 0.41
C VAL A 94 -5.04 2.10 -0.50
N LYS A 95 -4.56 3.34 -0.53
CA LYS A 95 -4.94 4.33 -1.53
C LYS A 95 -3.72 4.74 -2.35
N THR A 96 -3.86 4.71 -3.67
CA THR A 96 -2.86 5.23 -4.59
C THR A 96 -3.40 6.49 -5.28
N SER A 97 -2.62 7.57 -5.27
CA SER A 97 -2.98 8.85 -5.90
C SER A 97 -1.98 9.17 -6.99
N TRP A 98 -2.41 9.12 -8.26
CA TRP A 98 -1.51 9.13 -9.42
C TRP A 98 -1.38 10.52 -10.04
N LYS A 99 -0.17 10.83 -10.53
CA LYS A 99 0.06 12.01 -11.38
C LYS A 99 -0.71 11.86 -12.69
N GLY A 100 -1.10 12.99 -13.26
CA GLY A 100 -2.05 12.99 -14.37
C GLY A 100 -1.46 12.51 -15.69
N ARG A 101 -2.25 11.73 -16.45
CA ARG A 101 -1.99 11.41 -17.86
C ARG A 101 -3.10 12.04 -18.71
N GLY A 102 -2.71 12.83 -19.72
CA GLY A 102 -3.69 13.54 -20.56
C GLY A 102 -4.61 14.49 -19.78
N GLY A 103 -4.14 15.04 -18.66
CA GLY A 103 -4.96 15.89 -17.78
C GLY A 103 -5.87 15.14 -16.79
N ILE A 104 -5.88 13.80 -16.81
CA ILE A 104 -6.72 12.97 -15.95
C ILE A 104 -5.87 12.42 -14.80
N ARG A 105 -6.33 12.59 -13.55
CA ARG A 105 -5.74 11.97 -12.36
C ARG A 105 -6.64 10.84 -11.87
N SER A 106 -6.03 9.78 -11.39
CA SER A 106 -6.72 8.64 -10.82
C SER A 106 -6.37 8.50 -9.35
N ASN A 107 -7.38 8.23 -8.52
CA ASN A 107 -7.21 7.78 -7.15
C ASN A 107 -7.87 6.41 -7.04
N ILE A 108 -7.12 5.40 -6.64
CA ILE A 108 -7.64 4.05 -6.46
C ILE A 108 -7.55 3.70 -4.98
N THR A 109 -8.60 3.11 -4.44
CA THR A 109 -8.64 2.64 -3.05
C THR A 109 -9.03 1.17 -3.01
N ALA A 110 -8.30 0.38 -2.25
CA ALA A 110 -8.62 -1.02 -1.96
C ALA A 110 -8.50 -1.25 -0.44
N SER A 111 -9.46 -1.96 0.14
CA SER A 111 -9.49 -2.25 1.58
C SER A 111 -9.67 -3.73 1.86
N PHE A 112 -9.27 -4.15 3.05
CA PHE A 112 -9.50 -5.47 3.65
C PHE A 112 -10.02 -5.31 5.08
N GLY A 113 -10.95 -6.18 5.47
CA GLY A 113 -11.60 -6.14 6.78
C GLY A 113 -12.70 -5.08 6.86
N ASP A 114 -13.48 -5.15 7.93
CA ASP A 114 -14.52 -4.15 8.22
C ASP A 114 -13.88 -2.93 8.88
N GLU A 115 -14.13 -1.75 8.31
CA GLU A 115 -13.67 -0.49 8.88
C GLU A 115 -14.34 -0.31 10.24
N HIS A 116 -13.55 -0.44 11.31
CA HIS A 116 -13.99 -0.01 12.63
C HIS A 116 -14.04 1.51 12.58
N SER A 117 -15.19 2.06 12.17
CA SER A 117 -15.48 3.47 12.43
C SER A 117 -15.23 3.68 13.92
N PRO A 118 -14.22 4.49 14.34
CA PRO A 118 -14.26 5.02 15.68
C PRO A 118 -15.59 5.77 15.70
N SER A 119 -16.51 5.31 16.56
CA SER A 119 -17.73 6.06 16.83
C SER A 119 -17.26 7.49 17.09
N ASN A 120 -17.70 8.44 16.27
CA ASN A 120 -17.41 9.85 16.48
C ASN A 120 -17.77 10.17 17.94
N ILE A 121 -16.74 10.36 18.78
CA ILE A 121 -16.89 10.96 20.11
C ILE A 121 -16.57 12.45 19.94
#